data_AF-V4HXT1-F1
#
_entry.id   AF-V4HXT1-F1
#
_cell.length_a   1.000
_cell.length_b   1.000
_cell.length_c   1.000
_cell.angle_alpha   90.00
_cell.angle_beta   90.00
_cell.angle_gamma   90.00
#
_symmetry.space_group_name_H-M   'P 1'
#
loop_
_entity.id
_entity.type
_entity.pdbx_description
1 polymer ?
#
loop_
_entity_poly.entity_id
_entity_poly.type
_entity_poly.pdbx_seq_one_letter_code
_entity_poly.pdbx_strand_id
1 'polypeptide(L)'
;MKSISTVLGTAVFLSSLSAQAAIDTANYRYQAYFDNALYSRCVSKPSELSARQRIDWARNEGVITANAANWGKEYKYYPVIDYYDKSIFSICSYEVTPSSAATLEQYKQMAHRSELGGRCVYRPDPNPLYERIDWAILNGKISNNAGLWGRYNGYYPVIDLFTERLAGVCRFGR
;
A
#
# COMPACT_ATOMS: atom_id res chain seq x y z
N MET A 1 -34.61 -64.60 21.52
CA MET A 1 -34.85 -63.14 21.60
C MET A 1 -33.62 -62.43 21.05
N LYS A 2 -33.71 -61.83 19.85
CA LYS A 2 -32.60 -61.09 19.23
C LYS A 2 -32.88 -59.59 19.36
N SER A 3 -32.07 -58.91 20.15
CA SER A 3 -32.17 -57.46 20.37
C SER A 3 -31.46 -56.74 19.21
N ILE A 4 -32.21 -55.91 18.48
CA ILE A 4 -31.68 -55.04 17.42
C ILE A 4 -31.50 -53.66 18.05
N SER A 5 -30.24 -53.28 18.31
CA SER A 5 -29.88 -51.95 18.79
C SER A 5 -29.77 -51.00 17.61
N THR A 6 -30.76 -50.12 17.46
CA THR A 6 -30.75 -49.02 16.50
C THR A 6 -29.89 -47.88 17.04
N VAL A 7 -28.72 -47.63 16.43
CA VAL A 7 -27.89 -46.46 16.72
C VAL A 7 -28.42 -45.29 15.89
N LEU A 8 -29.05 -44.32 16.55
CA LEU A 8 -29.41 -43.03 15.96
C LEU A 8 -28.13 -42.18 15.84
N GLY A 9 -27.58 -42.05 14.64
CA GLY A 9 -26.47 -41.14 14.36
C GLY A 9 -26.99 -39.72 14.11
N THR A 10 -26.73 -38.80 15.04
CA THR A 10 -26.93 -37.36 14.85
C THR A 10 -25.90 -36.83 13.86
N ALA A 11 -26.33 -36.54 12.63
CA ALA A 11 -25.51 -35.86 11.65
C ALA A 11 -25.33 -34.39 12.04
N VAL A 12 -24.17 -34.04 12.59
CA VAL A 12 -23.75 -32.65 12.79
C VAL A 12 -23.32 -32.10 11.43
N PHE A 13 -24.20 -31.30 10.81
CA PHE A 13 -23.83 -30.49 9.64
C PHE A 13 -22.89 -29.38 10.12
N LEU A 14 -21.59 -29.59 9.94
CA LEU A 14 -20.58 -28.54 10.01
C LEU A 14 -20.74 -27.63 8.78
N SER A 15 -21.66 -26.67 8.87
CA SER A 15 -21.71 -25.55 7.94
C SER A 15 -20.35 -24.86 8.03
N SER A 16 -19.55 -24.93 6.96
CA SER A 16 -18.28 -24.24 6.85
C SER A 16 -18.53 -22.73 6.88
N LEU A 17 -18.49 -22.12 8.06
CA LEU A 17 -18.37 -20.67 8.19
C LEU A 17 -16.99 -20.28 7.67
N SER A 18 -16.91 -19.93 6.39
CA SER A 18 -15.78 -19.20 5.84
C SER A 18 -15.85 -17.77 6.37
N ALA A 19 -15.40 -17.57 7.61
CA ALA A 19 -15.14 -16.24 8.13
C ALA A 19 -13.94 -15.66 7.36
N GLN A 20 -14.18 -14.72 6.46
CA GLN A 20 -13.10 -13.98 5.82
C GLN A 20 -12.42 -13.14 6.92
N ALA A 21 -11.16 -13.41 7.21
CA ALA A 21 -10.42 -12.61 8.18
C ALA A 21 -10.21 -11.21 7.61
N ALA A 22 -10.49 -10.18 8.42
CA ALA A 22 -10.23 -8.80 8.07
C ALA A 22 -8.74 -8.62 7.70
N ILE A 23 -8.46 -7.91 6.60
CA ILE A 23 -7.09 -7.57 6.24
C ILE A 23 -6.47 -6.65 7.31
N ASP A 24 -5.33 -7.08 7.85
CA ASP A 24 -4.54 -6.30 8.80
C ASP A 24 -3.81 -5.13 8.11
N THR A 25 -3.23 -4.25 8.91
CA THR A 25 -2.53 -3.06 8.40
C THR A 25 -1.28 -3.39 7.59
N ALA A 26 -0.55 -4.46 7.91
CA ALA A 26 0.67 -4.80 7.18
C ALA A 26 0.34 -5.32 5.78
N ASN A 27 -0.65 -6.21 5.67
CA ASN A 27 -1.16 -6.73 4.40
C ASN A 27 -1.83 -5.63 3.58
N TYR A 28 -2.60 -4.74 4.21
CA TYR A 28 -3.20 -3.58 3.55
C TYR A 28 -2.14 -2.67 2.92
N ARG A 29 -1.08 -2.35 3.67
CA ARG A 29 0.05 -1.54 3.18
C ARG A 29 0.75 -2.21 2.01
N TYR A 30 1.12 -3.48 2.17
CA TYR A 30 1.81 -4.25 1.13
C TYR A 30 1.01 -4.26 -0.18
N GLN A 31 -0.29 -4.57 -0.09
CA GLN A 31 -1.18 -4.63 -1.24
C GLN A 31 -1.40 -3.24 -1.86
N ALA A 32 -1.54 -2.18 -1.05
CA ALA A 32 -1.59 -0.80 -1.54
C ALA A 32 -0.38 -0.42 -2.37
N TYR A 33 0.81 -0.76 -1.88
CA TYR A 33 2.04 -0.49 -2.60
C TYR A 33 2.11 -1.28 -3.91
N PHE A 34 1.72 -2.56 -3.88
CA PHE A 34 1.73 -3.40 -5.07
C PHE A 34 0.73 -2.91 -6.15
N ASP A 35 -0.52 -2.63 -5.77
CA ASP A 35 -1.56 -2.27 -6.73
C ASP A 35 -1.35 -0.90 -7.38
N ASN A 36 -0.77 0.06 -6.64
CA ASN A 36 -0.47 1.36 -7.22
C ASN A 36 0.74 1.34 -8.16
N ALA A 37 1.58 0.29 -8.12
CA ALA A 37 2.64 0.09 -9.12
C ALA A 37 2.08 -0.33 -10.48
N LEU A 38 0.90 -0.97 -10.50
CA LEU A 38 0.26 -1.49 -11.70
C LEU A 38 -0.76 -0.48 -12.22
N TYR A 39 -0.38 0.28 -13.25
CA TYR A 39 -1.23 1.34 -13.83
C TYR A 39 -2.66 0.90 -14.18
N SER A 40 -2.86 -0.37 -14.54
CA SER A 40 -4.16 -0.94 -14.90
C SER A 40 -5.12 -1.18 -13.72
N ARG A 41 -4.63 -1.19 -12.46
CA ARG A 41 -5.46 -1.52 -11.28
C ARG A 41 -6.10 -0.29 -10.63
N CYS A 42 -5.46 0.87 -10.72
CA CYS A 42 -5.87 2.11 -10.04
C CYS A 42 -6.10 3.27 -11.02
N VAL A 43 -6.93 3.02 -12.03
CA VAL A 43 -7.11 3.94 -13.18
C VAL A 43 -7.95 5.17 -12.83
N SER A 44 -9.02 5.00 -12.04
CA SER A 44 -9.94 6.09 -11.70
C SER A 44 -9.81 6.45 -10.23
N LYS A 45 -9.52 7.73 -9.95
CA LYS A 45 -9.39 8.25 -8.59
C LYS A 45 -10.71 8.88 -8.14
N PRO A 46 -11.35 8.39 -7.07
CA PRO A 46 -12.54 9.02 -6.51
C PRO A 46 -12.17 10.35 -5.82
N SER A 47 -13.18 11.16 -5.51
CA SER A 47 -13.00 12.28 -4.58
C SER A 47 -12.59 11.77 -3.19
N GLU A 48 -11.91 12.60 -2.41
CA GLU A 48 -11.51 12.24 -1.05
C GLU A 48 -12.71 11.79 -0.18
N LEU A 49 -13.85 12.49 -0.29
CA LEU A 49 -15.05 12.11 0.43
C LEU A 49 -15.51 10.69 0.07
N SER A 50 -15.58 10.37 -1.22
CA SER A 50 -15.97 9.03 -1.68
C SER A 50 -14.96 7.96 -1.28
N ALA A 51 -13.67 8.27 -1.29
CA ALA A 51 -12.62 7.36 -0.83
C ALA A 51 -12.76 7.04 0.67
N ARG A 52 -12.96 8.07 1.50
CA ARG A 52 -13.18 7.89 2.95
C ARG A 52 -14.42 7.07 3.24
N GLN A 53 -15.52 7.30 2.52
CA GLN A 53 -16.75 6.51 2.65
C GLN A 53 -16.51 5.02 2.34
N ARG A 54 -15.72 4.70 1.31
CA ARG A 54 -15.35 3.31 0.98
C ARG A 54 -14.52 2.67 2.08
N ILE A 55 -13.58 3.40 2.67
CA ILE A 55 -12.77 2.92 3.79
C ILE A 55 -13.64 2.65 5.03
N ASP A 56 -14.56 3.56 5.35
CA ASP A 56 -15.48 3.40 6.48
C ASP A 56 -16.41 2.21 6.29
N TRP A 57 -16.95 2.04 5.08
CA TRP A 57 -17.74 0.86 4.73
C TRP A 57 -16.93 -0.43 4.90
N ALA A 58 -15.73 -0.51 4.33
CA ALA A 58 -14.86 -1.69 4.41
C ALA A 58 -14.53 -2.09 5.86
N ARG A 59 -14.30 -1.10 6.72
CA ARG A 59 -14.08 -1.30 8.15
C ARG A 59 -15.34 -1.84 8.83
N ASN A 60 -16.50 -1.23 8.57
CA ASN A 60 -17.76 -1.61 9.21
C ASN A 60 -18.21 -3.02 8.81
N GLU A 61 -17.90 -3.44 7.58
CA GLU A 61 -18.16 -4.79 7.08
C GLU A 61 -17.13 -5.83 7.56
N GLY A 62 -16.10 -5.42 8.31
CA GLY A 62 -15.04 -6.30 8.77
C GLY A 62 -14.09 -6.79 7.67
N VAL A 63 -14.07 -6.13 6.50
CA VAL A 63 -13.15 -6.44 5.39
C VAL A 63 -11.73 -6.00 5.73
N ILE A 64 -11.58 -4.89 6.46
CA ILE A 64 -10.29 -4.38 6.94
C ILE A 64 -10.34 -4.05 8.44
N THR A 65 -9.19 -4.13 9.09
CA THR A 65 -9.05 -3.72 10.49
C THR A 65 -9.20 -2.19 10.67
N ALA A 66 -9.54 -1.75 11.89
CA ALA A 66 -9.59 -0.32 12.23
C ALA A 66 -8.25 0.40 12.00
N ASN A 67 -7.13 -0.27 12.29
CA ASN A 67 -5.80 0.28 12.04
C ASN A 67 -5.50 0.43 10.54
N ALA A 68 -5.91 -0.53 9.71
CA ALA A 68 -5.81 -0.42 8.25
C ALA A 68 -6.67 0.74 7.72
N ALA A 69 -7.89 0.91 8.25
CA ALA A 69 -8.77 2.01 7.89
C ALA A 69 -8.18 3.39 8.25
N ASN A 70 -7.64 3.53 9.47
CA ASN A 70 -7.00 4.76 9.92
C ASN A 70 -5.78 5.09 9.03
N TRP A 71 -4.93 4.09 8.79
CA TRP A 71 -3.78 4.24 7.90
C TRP A 71 -4.22 4.62 6.47
N GLY A 72 -5.23 3.95 5.90
CA GLY A 72 -5.75 4.29 4.58
C GLY A 72 -6.20 5.75 4.47
N LYS A 73 -6.88 6.28 5.49
CA LYS A 73 -7.31 7.69 5.52
C LYS A 73 -6.17 8.67 5.66
N GLU A 74 -5.16 8.34 6.48
CA GLU A 74 -3.99 9.18 6.73
C GLU A 74 -3.09 9.25 5.48
N TYR A 75 -2.84 8.10 4.84
CA TYR A 75 -1.92 7.97 3.69
C TYR A 75 -2.64 8.03 2.34
N LYS A 76 -3.95 8.34 2.34
CA LYS A 76 -4.80 8.52 1.16
C LYS A 76 -4.90 7.29 0.25
N TYR A 77 -5.10 6.12 0.85
CA TYR A 77 -5.37 4.84 0.19
C TYR A 77 -6.76 4.29 0.52
N TYR A 78 -7.50 3.86 -0.49
CA TYR A 78 -8.83 3.27 -0.38
C TYR A 78 -8.89 1.88 -1.01
N PRO A 79 -9.70 0.95 -0.47
CA PRO A 79 -9.88 -0.35 -1.09
C PRO A 79 -10.89 -0.25 -2.24
N VAL A 80 -10.60 -0.92 -3.34
CA VAL A 80 -11.55 -1.30 -4.39
C VAL A 80 -12.04 -2.69 -4.03
N ILE A 81 -13.32 -2.76 -3.68
CA ILE A 81 -13.93 -3.99 -3.16
C ILE A 81 -14.90 -4.52 -4.21
N ASP A 82 -14.82 -5.81 -4.48
CA ASP A 82 -15.82 -6.50 -5.28
C ASP A 82 -17.13 -6.54 -4.49
N TYR A 83 -18.22 -6.11 -5.13
CA TYR A 83 -19.51 -5.97 -4.48
C TYR A 83 -20.12 -7.33 -4.08
N TYR A 84 -19.80 -8.41 -4.80
CA TYR A 84 -20.45 -9.71 -4.64
C TYR A 84 -19.85 -10.52 -3.50
N ASP A 85 -18.53 -10.56 -3.39
CA ASP A 85 -17.83 -11.40 -2.40
C ASP A 85 -17.11 -10.59 -1.32
N LYS A 86 -17.18 -9.24 -1.40
CA LYS A 86 -16.52 -8.31 -0.48
C LYS A 86 -15.00 -8.47 -0.43
N SER A 87 -14.40 -9.15 -1.39
CA SER A 87 -12.95 -9.27 -1.51
C SER A 87 -12.34 -7.95 -1.96
N ILE A 88 -11.13 -7.65 -1.47
CA ILE A 88 -10.38 -6.50 -1.93
C ILE A 88 -9.74 -6.87 -3.27
N PHE A 89 -10.22 -6.25 -4.36
CA PHE A 89 -9.64 -6.40 -5.68
C PHE A 89 -8.30 -5.65 -5.79
N SER A 90 -8.26 -4.42 -5.27
CA SER A 90 -7.06 -3.61 -5.19
C SER A 90 -7.12 -2.58 -4.06
N ILE A 91 -5.98 -2.01 -3.67
CA ILE A 91 -5.93 -0.85 -2.78
C ILE A 91 -5.25 0.31 -3.52
N CYS A 92 -6.00 1.38 -3.76
CA CYS A 92 -5.60 2.47 -4.65
C CYS A 92 -5.38 3.78 -3.90
N SER A 93 -4.49 4.62 -4.41
CA SER A 93 -4.33 5.98 -3.90
C SER A 93 -5.42 6.89 -4.48
N TYR A 94 -6.10 7.64 -3.62
CA TYR A 94 -6.99 8.73 -4.01
C TYR A 94 -6.31 10.10 -3.92
N GLU A 95 -5.00 10.12 -3.63
CA GLU A 95 -4.23 11.35 -3.71
C GLU A 95 -4.09 11.78 -5.17
N VAL A 96 -4.58 12.97 -5.47
CA VAL A 96 -4.20 13.69 -6.68
C VAL A 96 -2.74 14.07 -6.48
N THR A 97 -1.82 13.41 -7.19
CA THR A 97 -0.39 13.71 -7.10
C THR A 97 -0.19 15.21 -7.27
N PRO A 98 0.49 15.90 -6.32
CA PRO A 98 0.76 17.31 -6.48
C PRO A 98 1.58 17.51 -7.75
N SER A 99 1.23 18.53 -8.55
CA SER A 99 1.88 18.85 -9.83
C SER A 99 3.38 19.19 -9.69
N SER A 100 3.88 19.36 -8.47
CA SER A 100 5.27 19.61 -8.11
C SER A 100 6.07 18.35 -7.71
N ALA A 101 5.42 17.19 -7.55
CA ALA A 101 6.10 15.96 -7.16
C ALA A 101 6.93 15.40 -8.31
N ALA A 102 8.14 14.91 -8.02
CA ALA A 102 8.95 14.27 -9.04
C ALA A 102 8.26 13.01 -9.57
N THR A 103 8.03 12.98 -10.88
CA THR A 103 7.50 11.83 -11.59
C THR A 103 8.48 10.65 -11.51
N LEU A 104 8.00 9.44 -11.80
CA LEU A 104 8.84 8.24 -11.90
C LEU A 104 10.04 8.46 -12.83
N GLU A 105 9.82 9.09 -13.99
CA GLU A 105 10.87 9.30 -14.98
C GLU A 105 11.92 10.31 -14.50
N GLN A 106 11.49 11.41 -13.87
CA GLN A 106 12.42 12.36 -13.24
C GLN A 106 13.23 11.68 -12.11
N TYR A 107 12.59 10.83 -11.33
CA TYR A 107 13.22 10.09 -10.23
C TYR A 107 14.28 9.10 -10.73
N LYS A 108 13.97 8.32 -11.78
CA LYS A 108 14.93 7.42 -12.45
C LYS A 108 16.12 8.18 -13.04
N GLN A 109 15.86 9.32 -13.70
CA GLN A 109 16.94 10.17 -14.23
C GLN A 109 17.86 10.68 -13.12
N MET A 110 17.31 11.08 -11.97
CA MET A 110 18.11 11.47 -10.81
C MET A 110 18.93 10.30 -10.27
N ALA A 111 18.36 9.10 -10.18
CA ALA A 111 19.07 7.90 -9.73
C ALA A 111 20.28 7.60 -10.63
N HIS A 112 20.08 7.60 -11.95
CA HIS A 112 21.15 7.36 -12.92
C HIS A 112 22.29 8.39 -12.81
N ARG A 113 21.95 9.69 -12.66
CA ARG A 113 22.95 10.75 -12.48
C ARG A 113 23.77 10.58 -11.19
N SER A 114 23.14 10.14 -10.11
CA SER A 114 23.81 9.94 -8.83
C SER A 114 24.81 8.78 -8.86
N GLU A 115 24.53 7.73 -9.64
CA GLU A 115 25.43 6.59 -9.85
C GLU A 115 26.68 6.98 -10.63
N LEU A 116 26.52 7.79 -11.68
CA LEU A 116 27.64 8.29 -12.48
C LEU A 116 28.50 9.31 -11.71
N GLY A 117 27.89 10.07 -10.81
CA GLY A 117 28.54 11.18 -10.11
C GLY A 117 29.13 10.86 -8.73
N GLY A 118 28.97 9.64 -8.22
CA GLY A 118 29.49 9.25 -6.88
C GLY A 118 28.92 10.06 -5.70
N ARG A 119 27.76 10.69 -5.86
CA ARG A 119 27.21 11.66 -4.89
C ARG A 119 26.66 11.01 -3.62
N CYS A 120 26.39 9.72 -3.65
CA CYS A 120 25.79 8.96 -2.56
C CYS A 120 26.88 8.32 -1.69
N VAL A 121 27.54 9.15 -0.88
CA VAL A 121 28.71 8.74 -0.08
C VAL A 121 28.28 8.01 1.20
N TYR A 122 27.20 8.46 1.83
CA TYR A 122 26.66 7.85 3.06
C TYR A 122 25.58 6.83 2.71
N ARG A 123 25.66 5.64 3.33
CA ARG A 123 24.78 4.49 3.08
C ARG A 123 24.02 4.15 4.38
N PRO A 124 22.78 4.65 4.55
CA PRO A 124 21.99 4.40 5.75
C PRO A 124 21.48 2.96 5.80
N ASP A 125 21.10 2.51 7.00
CA ASP A 125 20.38 1.24 7.19
C ASP A 125 19.07 1.20 6.38
N PRO A 126 18.62 0.04 5.87
CA PRO A 126 17.46 -0.04 4.97
C PRO A 126 16.11 0.34 5.60
N ASN A 127 15.89 0.04 6.88
CA ASN A 127 14.61 0.32 7.55
C ASN A 127 14.25 1.82 7.57
N PRO A 128 15.14 2.75 8.00
CA PRO A 128 14.87 4.18 7.91
C PRO A 128 14.75 4.70 6.47
N LEU A 129 15.19 3.96 5.45
CA LEU A 129 15.04 4.35 4.05
C LEU A 129 13.62 4.19 3.54
N TYR A 130 12.89 3.16 3.98
CA TYR A 130 11.48 3.00 3.63
C TYR A 130 10.61 4.09 4.24
N GLU A 131 10.82 4.41 5.51
CA GLU A 131 10.13 5.53 6.16
C GLU A 131 10.41 6.86 5.45
N ARG A 132 11.65 7.06 4.98
CA ARG A 132 12.01 8.25 4.20
C ARG A 132 11.32 8.30 2.83
N ILE A 133 11.15 7.17 2.18
CA ILE A 133 10.37 7.08 0.93
C ILE A 133 8.90 7.40 1.21
N ASP A 134 8.30 6.84 2.27
CA ASP A 134 6.92 7.16 2.67
C ASP A 134 6.75 8.66 2.94
N TRP A 135 7.66 9.25 3.73
CA TRP A 135 7.65 10.68 4.02
C TRP A 135 7.73 11.52 2.73
N ALA A 136 8.59 11.15 1.79
CA ALA A 136 8.75 11.89 0.54
C ALA A 136 7.53 11.79 -0.38
N ILE A 137 6.81 10.66 -0.37
CA ILE A 137 5.53 10.52 -1.08
C ILE A 137 4.49 11.43 -0.43
N LEU A 138 4.32 11.34 0.89
CA LEU A 138 3.30 12.09 1.65
C LEU A 138 3.48 13.60 1.57
N ASN A 139 4.72 14.06 1.52
CA ASN A 139 5.04 15.49 1.41
C ASN A 139 5.15 15.96 -0.05
N GLY A 140 4.67 15.15 -1.00
CA GLY A 140 4.62 15.51 -2.42
C GLY A 140 5.97 15.79 -3.04
N LYS A 141 7.06 15.22 -2.48
CA LYS A 141 8.41 15.39 -3.02
C LYS A 141 8.63 14.45 -4.21
N ILE A 142 8.05 13.26 -4.14
CA ILE A 142 8.08 12.25 -5.20
C ILE A 142 6.68 11.65 -5.41
N SER A 143 6.41 11.21 -6.62
CA SER A 143 5.19 10.45 -6.92
C SER A 143 5.20 9.07 -6.25
N ASN A 144 4.02 8.48 -6.06
CA ASN A 144 3.89 7.13 -5.53
C ASN A 144 4.69 6.11 -6.37
N ASN A 145 4.57 6.17 -7.69
CA ASN A 145 5.30 5.30 -8.62
C ASN A 145 6.83 5.42 -8.45
N ALA A 146 7.34 6.64 -8.25
CA ALA A 146 8.76 6.88 -7.98
C ALA A 146 9.21 6.22 -6.66
N GLY A 147 8.42 6.39 -5.59
CA GLY A 147 8.73 5.78 -4.30
C GLY A 147 8.72 4.25 -4.36
N LEU A 148 7.72 3.66 -5.02
CA LEU A 148 7.61 2.20 -5.21
C LEU A 148 8.78 1.63 -6.02
N TRP A 149 9.11 2.27 -7.14
CA TRP A 149 10.27 1.91 -7.94
C TRP A 149 11.55 1.99 -7.11
N GLY A 150 11.68 3.05 -6.29
CA GLY A 150 12.78 3.21 -5.36
C GLY A 150 12.90 2.03 -4.40
N ARG A 151 11.83 1.64 -3.72
CA ARG A 151 11.83 0.49 -2.80
C ARG A 151 12.29 -0.79 -3.49
N TYR A 152 11.71 -1.08 -4.66
CA TYR A 152 11.96 -2.32 -5.38
C TYR A 152 13.41 -2.43 -5.91
N ASN A 153 13.97 -1.31 -6.36
CA ASN A 153 15.31 -1.28 -6.96
C ASN A 153 16.40 -0.88 -5.97
N GLY A 154 16.02 -0.63 -4.70
CA GLY A 154 16.92 -0.21 -3.64
C GLY A 154 17.42 1.22 -3.83
N TYR A 155 16.53 2.19 -4.02
CA TYR A 155 16.83 3.62 -4.08
C TYR A 155 15.92 4.44 -3.16
N TYR A 156 16.50 5.48 -2.54
CA TYR A 156 15.82 6.42 -1.66
C TYR A 156 15.99 7.88 -2.13
N PRO A 157 15.03 8.76 -1.83
CA PRO A 157 15.15 10.18 -2.10
C PRO A 157 16.15 10.83 -1.14
N VAL A 158 17.00 11.68 -1.68
CA VAL A 158 17.80 12.64 -0.90
C VAL A 158 17.04 13.95 -0.88
N ILE A 159 16.54 14.30 0.30
CA ILE A 159 15.86 15.56 0.55
C ILE A 159 16.86 16.53 1.17
N ASP A 160 16.97 17.72 0.60
CA ASP A 160 17.74 18.82 1.16
C ASP A 160 17.12 19.28 2.48
N LEU A 161 17.92 19.36 3.54
CA LEU A 161 17.42 19.60 4.89
C LEU A 161 16.83 21.01 5.09
N PHE A 162 17.26 21.99 4.29
CA PHE A 162 16.89 23.40 4.49
C PHE A 162 15.75 23.84 3.57
N THR A 163 15.72 23.32 2.35
CA THR A 163 14.72 23.65 1.33
C THR A 163 13.60 22.63 1.27
N GLU A 164 13.79 21.46 1.89
CA GLU A 164 12.93 20.28 1.78
C GLU A 164 12.63 19.86 0.34
N ARG A 165 13.51 20.21 -0.61
CA ARG A 165 13.37 19.83 -2.00
C ARG A 165 14.09 18.51 -2.26
N LEU A 166 13.61 17.78 -3.26
CA LEU A 166 14.30 16.60 -3.76
C LEU A 166 15.63 17.03 -4.39
N ALA A 167 16.73 16.76 -3.72
CA ALA A 167 18.08 17.08 -4.16
C ALA A 167 18.69 15.98 -5.05
N GLY A 168 18.24 14.74 -4.86
CA GLY A 168 18.69 13.61 -5.67
C GLY A 168 18.06 12.29 -5.25
N VAL A 169 18.55 11.22 -5.84
CA VAL A 169 18.11 9.84 -5.57
C VAL A 169 19.34 8.97 -5.41
N CYS A 170 19.42 8.21 -4.33
CA CYS A 170 20.58 7.41 -3.98
C CYS A 170 20.23 5.94 -3.81
N ARG A 171 21.20 5.06 -4.08
CA ARG A 171 21.04 3.62 -3.89
C ARG A 171 21.19 3.26 -2.40
N PHE A 172 20.45 2.26 -1.93
CA PHE A 172 20.61 1.67 -0.61
C PHE A 172 22.06 1.17 -0.43
N GLY A 173 22.54 1.14 0.81
CA GLY A 173 23.79 0.45 1.10
C GLY A 173 23.69 -1.03 0.75
N ARG A 174 24.71 -1.57 0.07
CA ARG A 174 24.95 -3.01 0.03
C ARG A 174 25.52 -3.47 1.35
#